data_AF-A0A438GJ31-F1
#
_entry.id   AF-A0A438GJ31-F1
#
_cell.length_a   1.000
_cell.length_b   1.000
_cell.length_c   1.000
_cell.angle_alpha   90.00
_cell.angle_beta   90.00
_cell.angle_gamma   90.00
#
_symmetry.space_group_name_H-M   'P 1'
#
loop_
_entity.id
_entity.type
_entity.pdbx_description
1 polymer ?
#
loop_
_entity_poly.entity_id
_entity_poly.type
_entity_poly.pdbx_seq_one_letter_code
_entity_poly.pdbx_strand_id
1 'polypeptide(L)'
;MCSWPLYQLDIKNAFLHGDLVEEVYMEQPPGFVAQGESGLVCRLRRSLYGLKQSPRAWFSRFSSVVQEFGMLRSTADHSVFYHHNSLGQCIYLVVYVDDIVITSSDQDGIQKLKQHLFTHFQTKDLGKLKYFLGIEIAQSSSGVVLSQRKYALDILEETGMLDCKPVDTPMDPNVKLVPGQGEPLGDPGRYRRLVGKLNYLTITRLDISFPVSVVSQFLQSPCDSHWDAVIRILRYIKSTPGQGVLYENRGHTQVVGYTDADWAGSPTDRRSTSGYCVFIGGNLISWKSKKQDVVARSSAEAEYRVMALATCELIWLRHLLQELRFGKDEQMKLICDN
;
A
#
# COMPACT_ATOMS: atom_id res chain seq x y z
N MET A 1 20.89 1.27 6.47
CA MET A 1 19.72 0.42 6.76
C MET A 1 19.57 -0.79 5.83
N CYS A 2 20.19 -0.82 4.64
CA CYS A 2 19.99 -1.90 3.66
C CYS A 2 20.45 -3.32 4.09
N SER A 3 21.05 -3.47 5.27
CA SER A 3 21.47 -4.77 5.81
C SER A 3 20.64 -5.26 6.99
N TRP A 4 19.67 -4.47 7.47
CA TRP A 4 18.90 -4.89 8.63
C TRP A 4 17.89 -5.97 8.25
N PRO A 5 17.85 -7.09 8.99
CA PRO A 5 16.88 -8.13 8.72
C PRO A 5 15.46 -7.60 8.92
N LEU A 6 14.58 -7.94 7.97
CA LEU A 6 13.15 -7.72 8.11
C LEU A 6 12.54 -9.00 8.71
N TYR A 7 11.83 -8.88 9.81
CA TYR A 7 11.10 -9.97 10.45
C TYR A 7 9.61 -9.75 10.33
N GLN A 8 8.85 -10.84 10.33
CA GLN A 8 7.40 -10.82 10.31
C GLN A 8 6.83 -11.60 11.48
N LEU A 9 5.82 -11.03 12.14
CA LEU A 9 4.97 -11.71 13.12
C LEU A 9 3.52 -11.66 12.65
N ASP A 10 2.73 -12.61 13.13
CA ASP A 10 1.29 -12.72 12.87
C ASP A 10 0.56 -12.89 14.21
N ILE A 11 -0.45 -12.05 14.48
CA ILE A 11 -1.26 -12.14 15.69
C ILE A 11 -2.56 -12.88 15.39
N LYS A 12 -2.70 -14.06 15.98
CA LYS A 12 -3.89 -14.88 15.81
C LYS A 12 -5.10 -14.19 16.40
N ASN A 13 -6.19 -14.19 15.66
CA ASN A 13 -7.48 -13.68 16.12
C ASN A 13 -7.39 -12.26 16.69
N ALA A 14 -6.62 -11.36 16.04
CA ALA A 14 -6.32 -10.00 16.50
C ALA A 14 -7.52 -9.27 17.15
N PHE A 15 -8.69 -9.29 16.51
CA PHE A 15 -9.88 -8.61 17.03
C PHE A 15 -10.42 -9.18 18.34
N LEU A 16 -10.09 -10.42 18.72
CA LEU A 16 -10.50 -11.01 20.00
C LEU A 16 -9.66 -10.54 21.18
N HIS A 17 -8.55 -9.84 20.92
CA HIS A 17 -7.68 -9.28 21.94
C HIS A 17 -8.07 -7.87 22.36
N GLY A 18 -8.95 -7.19 21.62
CA GLY A 18 -9.41 -5.84 21.95
C GLY A 18 -10.39 -5.81 23.13
N ASP A 19 -10.20 -4.82 24.00
CA ASP A 19 -11.11 -4.54 25.10
C ASP A 19 -12.22 -3.58 24.61
N LEU A 20 -13.48 -3.92 24.89
CA LEU A 20 -14.61 -3.05 24.56
C LEU A 20 -14.80 -2.01 25.66
N VAL A 21 -14.91 -0.73 25.26
CA VAL A 21 -15.23 0.37 26.18
C VAL A 21 -16.74 0.49 26.35
N GLU A 22 -17.49 0.26 25.27
CA GLU A 22 -18.94 0.28 25.26
C GLU A 22 -19.54 -1.07 25.70
N GLU A 23 -20.74 -1.03 26.29
CA GLU A 23 -21.51 -2.24 26.52
C GLU A 23 -22.19 -2.69 25.22
N VAL A 24 -21.83 -3.87 24.75
CA VAL A 24 -22.37 -4.45 23.52
C VAL A 24 -23.01 -5.78 23.87
N TYR A 25 -24.26 -5.92 23.45
CA TYR A 25 -25.03 -7.16 23.60
C TYR A 25 -25.25 -7.75 22.21
N MET A 26 -25.21 -9.08 22.10
CA MET A 26 -25.55 -9.81 20.90
C MET A 26 -26.58 -10.89 21.19
N GLU A 27 -27.38 -11.24 20.19
CA GLU A 27 -28.19 -12.46 20.27
C GLU A 27 -27.30 -13.68 20.49
N GLN A 28 -27.84 -14.69 21.15
CA GLN A 28 -27.13 -15.95 21.33
C GLN A 28 -26.78 -16.56 19.97
N PRO A 29 -25.54 -17.02 19.76
CA PRO A 29 -25.16 -17.55 18.47
C PRO A 29 -25.97 -18.83 18.15
N PRO A 30 -26.31 -19.07 16.87
CA PRO A 30 -27.04 -20.26 16.47
C PRO A 30 -26.36 -21.55 16.98
N GLY A 31 -27.13 -22.44 17.60
CA GLY A 31 -26.61 -23.69 18.19
C GLY A 31 -26.07 -23.58 19.62
N PHE A 32 -26.06 -22.39 20.22
CA PHE A 32 -25.67 -22.15 21.61
C PHE A 32 -26.82 -21.55 22.45
N VAL A 33 -28.07 -21.67 22.00
CA VAL A 33 -29.21 -21.21 22.80
C VAL A 33 -29.32 -22.09 24.03
N ALA A 34 -29.05 -21.53 25.22
CA ALA A 34 -29.13 -22.29 26.46
C ALA A 34 -30.58 -22.80 26.66
N GLN A 35 -30.73 -24.08 27.04
CA GLN A 35 -32.05 -24.69 27.22
C GLN A 35 -32.86 -23.92 28.27
N GLY A 36 -34.00 -23.38 27.86
CA GLY A 36 -34.90 -22.58 28.72
C GLY A 36 -34.62 -21.07 28.70
N GLU A 37 -33.60 -20.59 27.98
CA GLU A 37 -33.21 -19.18 27.92
C GLU A 37 -33.53 -18.52 26.56
N SER A 38 -34.69 -18.86 25.97
CA SER A 38 -35.19 -18.20 24.77
C SER A 38 -35.53 -16.73 25.10
N GLY A 39 -34.69 -15.80 24.66
CA GLY A 39 -34.85 -14.35 24.89
C GLY A 39 -33.69 -13.67 25.63
N LEU A 40 -32.69 -14.42 26.11
CA LEU A 40 -31.48 -13.81 26.67
C LEU A 40 -30.49 -13.38 25.57
N VAL A 41 -29.70 -12.37 25.90
CA VAL A 41 -28.63 -11.83 25.06
C VAL A 41 -27.27 -11.99 25.74
N CYS A 42 -26.21 -12.18 24.96
CA CYS A 42 -24.85 -12.26 25.46
C CYS A 42 -24.25 -10.87 25.56
N ARG A 43 -23.77 -10.48 26.75
CA ARG A 43 -22.91 -9.30 26.90
C ARG A 43 -21.48 -9.64 26.46
N LEU A 44 -20.96 -8.91 25.49
CA LEU A 44 -19.59 -9.07 25.02
C LEU A 44 -18.61 -8.47 26.03
N ARG A 45 -17.64 -9.30 26.46
CA ARG A 45 -16.53 -8.87 27.33
C ARG A 45 -15.31 -8.40 26.56
N ARG A 46 -15.18 -8.81 25.30
CA ARG A 46 -14.10 -8.45 24.37
C ARG A 46 -14.67 -8.23 22.98
N SER A 47 -13.90 -7.58 22.12
CA SER A 47 -14.31 -7.38 20.73
C SER A 47 -14.41 -8.71 19.98
N LEU A 48 -15.30 -8.77 19.00
CA LEU A 48 -15.54 -9.91 18.12
C LEU A 48 -15.43 -9.48 16.65
N TYR A 49 -15.18 -10.43 15.77
CA TYR A 49 -15.27 -10.18 14.34
C TYR A 49 -16.69 -9.71 13.95
N GLY A 50 -16.76 -8.71 13.06
CA GLY A 50 -18.01 -8.12 12.58
C GLY A 50 -18.50 -6.89 13.35
N LEU A 51 -17.95 -6.57 14.55
CA LEU A 51 -18.30 -5.32 15.21
C LEU A 51 -17.54 -4.14 14.60
N LYS A 52 -18.24 -3.01 14.42
CA LYS A 52 -17.66 -1.75 13.91
C LYS A 52 -16.50 -1.23 14.77
N GLN A 53 -16.52 -1.49 16.07
CA GLN A 53 -15.52 -1.02 17.03
C GLN A 53 -14.31 -1.96 17.17
N SER A 54 -14.40 -3.21 16.70
CA SER A 54 -13.34 -4.22 16.91
C SER A 54 -11.97 -3.83 16.38
N PRO A 55 -11.84 -3.26 15.16
CA PRO A 55 -10.52 -2.83 14.67
C PRO A 55 -9.89 -1.75 15.56
N ARG A 56 -10.70 -0.81 16.05
CA ARG A 56 -10.22 0.26 16.95
C ARG A 56 -9.83 -0.30 18.32
N ALA A 57 -10.66 -1.17 18.91
CA ALA A 57 -10.39 -1.80 20.20
C ALA A 57 -9.09 -2.62 20.14
N TRP A 58 -8.91 -3.41 19.08
CA TRP A 58 -7.69 -4.15 18.81
C TRP A 58 -6.48 -3.22 18.71
N PHE A 59 -6.53 -2.24 17.81
CA PHE A 59 -5.39 -1.36 17.56
C PHE A 59 -5.03 -0.53 18.80
N SER A 60 -6.02 -0.11 19.60
CA SER A 60 -5.79 0.58 20.87
C SER A 60 -5.05 -0.33 21.85
N ARG A 61 -5.51 -1.58 22.01
CA ARG A 61 -4.85 -2.56 22.89
C ARG A 61 -3.42 -2.85 22.44
N PHE A 62 -3.23 -3.08 21.14
CA PHE A 62 -1.89 -3.30 20.56
C PHE A 62 -0.97 -2.10 20.80
N SER A 63 -1.44 -0.89 20.51
CA SER A 63 -0.69 0.35 20.73
C SER A 63 -0.25 0.47 22.18
N SER A 64 -1.16 0.27 23.15
CA SER A 64 -0.83 0.35 24.58
C SER A 64 0.27 -0.64 24.97
N VAL A 65 0.17 -1.90 24.55
CA VAL A 65 1.17 -2.94 24.88
C VAL A 65 2.54 -2.61 24.28
N VAL A 66 2.58 -2.11 23.04
CA VAL A 66 3.83 -1.72 22.36
C VAL A 66 4.43 -0.46 23.00
N GLN A 67 3.60 0.46 23.48
CA GLN A 67 4.05 1.64 24.21
C GLN A 67 4.54 1.31 25.63
N GLU A 68 3.93 0.32 26.30
CA GLU A 68 4.40 -0.20 27.59
C GLU A 68 5.82 -0.79 27.50
N PHE A 69 6.18 -1.37 26.36
CA PHE A 69 7.56 -1.79 26.08
C PHE A 69 8.54 -0.60 25.96
N GLY A 70 8.03 0.61 25.71
CA GLY A 70 8.82 1.82 25.53
C GLY A 70 8.96 2.26 24.07
N MET A 71 8.17 1.72 23.14
CA MET A 71 8.11 2.26 21.78
C MET A 71 7.22 3.52 21.72
N LEU A 72 7.61 4.46 20.88
CA LEU A 72 6.81 5.64 20.54
C LEU A 72 6.00 5.35 19.29
N ARG A 73 4.77 5.85 19.25
CA ARG A 73 3.93 5.79 18.04
C ARG A 73 4.20 7.02 17.18
N SER A 74 4.41 6.81 15.88
CA SER A 74 4.58 7.90 14.92
C SER A 74 3.32 8.74 14.80
N THR A 75 3.52 10.06 14.69
CA THR A 75 2.44 11.01 14.40
C THR A 75 2.26 11.22 12.90
N ALA A 76 3.28 10.91 12.10
CA ALA A 76 3.20 10.90 10.64
C ALA A 76 2.43 9.67 10.11
N ASP A 77 2.65 8.49 10.67
CA ASP A 77 1.89 7.27 10.38
C ASP A 77 1.62 6.50 11.67
N HIS A 78 0.36 6.47 12.12
CA HIS A 78 0.00 5.82 13.37
C HIS A 78 0.25 4.31 13.39
N SER A 79 0.40 3.66 12.24
CA SER A 79 0.71 2.23 12.12
C SER A 79 2.20 1.93 12.35
N VAL A 80 3.04 2.97 12.46
CA VAL A 80 4.48 2.87 12.69
C VAL A 80 4.80 3.17 14.14
N PHE A 81 5.59 2.29 14.74
CA PHE A 81 6.17 2.45 16.07
C PHE A 81 7.68 2.42 15.96
N TYR A 82 8.34 3.22 16.78
CA TYR A 82 9.80 3.29 16.81
C TYR A 82 10.33 3.40 18.24
N HIS A 83 11.52 2.88 18.46
CA HIS A 83 12.26 3.04 19.71
C HIS A 83 13.71 3.37 19.38
N HIS A 84 14.29 4.33 20.09
CA HIS A 84 15.70 4.73 19.96
C HIS A 84 16.36 4.58 21.33
N ASN A 85 17.42 3.78 21.42
CA ASN A 85 18.16 3.61 22.67
C ASN A 85 19.29 4.65 22.81
N SER A 86 19.91 4.71 23.99
CA SER A 86 21.00 5.65 24.30
C SER A 86 22.28 5.40 23.49
N LEU A 87 22.45 4.20 22.95
CA LEU A 87 23.57 3.82 22.09
C LEU A 87 23.35 4.22 20.62
N GLY A 88 22.22 4.87 20.31
CA GLY A 88 21.86 5.28 18.95
C GLY A 88 21.31 4.16 18.07
N GLN A 89 21.04 2.98 18.64
CA GLN A 89 20.35 1.91 17.93
C GLN A 89 18.84 2.15 17.95
N CYS A 90 18.15 1.62 16.96
CA CYS A 90 16.71 1.78 16.82
C CYS A 90 16.01 0.48 16.46
N ILE A 91 14.74 0.38 16.85
CA ILE A 91 13.79 -0.66 16.47
C ILE A 91 12.62 0.05 15.78
N TYR A 92 12.23 -0.43 14.61
CA TYR A 92 11.02 -0.02 13.91
C TYR A 92 10.05 -1.19 13.80
N LEU A 93 8.79 -0.90 14.05
CA LEU A 93 7.68 -1.84 13.95
C LEU A 93 6.58 -1.20 13.12
N VAL A 94 6.08 -1.93 12.14
CA VAL A 94 4.89 -1.56 11.37
C VAL A 94 3.84 -2.62 11.63
N VAL A 95 2.60 -2.21 11.89
CA VAL A 95 1.46 -3.11 12.09
C VAL A 95 0.39 -2.86 11.04
N TYR A 96 -0.10 -3.92 10.41
CA TYR A 96 -1.29 -3.91 9.58
C TYR A 96 -2.25 -4.98 10.08
N VAL A 97 -3.24 -4.55 10.86
CA VAL A 97 -4.19 -5.46 11.53
C VAL A 97 -3.45 -6.51 12.38
N ASP A 98 -3.32 -7.74 11.89
CA ASP A 98 -2.68 -8.89 12.52
C ASP A 98 -1.23 -9.11 12.07
N ASP A 99 -0.86 -8.63 10.87
CA ASP A 99 0.50 -8.72 10.35
C ASP A 99 1.39 -7.61 10.93
N ILE A 100 2.58 -8.00 11.40
CA ILE A 100 3.58 -7.08 11.95
C ILE A 100 4.91 -7.27 11.24
N VAL A 101 5.54 -6.17 10.84
CA VAL A 101 6.92 -6.15 10.32
C VAL A 101 7.83 -5.44 11.30
N ILE A 102 8.97 -6.05 11.60
CA ILE A 102 9.97 -5.51 12.54
C ILE A 102 11.32 -5.44 11.85
N THR A 103 12.03 -4.32 12.02
CA THR A 103 13.43 -4.15 11.60
C THR A 103 14.19 -3.35 12.64
N SER A 104 15.50 -3.59 12.78
CA SER A 104 16.28 -2.99 13.86
C SER A 104 17.79 -3.11 13.63
N SER A 105 18.53 -2.13 14.15
CA SER A 105 19.98 -2.26 14.41
C SER A 105 20.30 -2.96 15.74
N ASP A 106 19.32 -3.07 16.63
CA ASP A 106 19.39 -3.75 17.94
C ASP A 106 18.68 -5.11 17.87
N GLN A 107 19.46 -6.18 17.67
CA GLN A 107 18.92 -7.54 17.54
C GLN A 107 18.42 -8.10 18.89
N ASP A 108 19.07 -7.73 19.99
CA ASP A 108 18.62 -8.12 21.33
C ASP A 108 17.30 -7.43 21.69
N GLY A 109 17.17 -6.16 21.30
CA GLY A 109 15.93 -5.39 21.39
C GLY A 109 14.77 -6.04 20.63
N ILE A 110 15.02 -6.58 19.43
CA ILE A 110 14.00 -7.36 18.69
C ILE A 110 13.56 -8.58 19.50
N GLN A 111 14.47 -9.35 20.07
CA GLN A 111 14.09 -10.56 20.82
C GLN A 111 13.28 -10.22 22.08
N LYS A 112 13.65 -9.14 22.79
CA LYS A 112 12.89 -8.65 23.93
C LYS A 112 11.49 -8.17 23.52
N LEU A 113 11.38 -7.43 22.42
CA LEU A 113 10.10 -6.98 21.88
C LEU A 113 9.21 -8.15 21.47
N LYS A 114 9.78 -9.15 20.77
CA LYS A 114 9.07 -10.38 20.42
C LYS A 114 8.54 -11.09 21.65
N GLN A 115 9.39 -11.29 22.68
CA GLN A 115 8.99 -11.93 23.92
C GLN A 115 7.85 -11.16 24.62
N HIS A 116 7.93 -9.83 24.65
CA HIS A 116 6.88 -8.97 25.18
C HIS A 116 5.56 -9.13 24.41
N LEU A 117 5.60 -9.21 23.08
CA LEU A 117 4.39 -9.47 22.29
C LEU A 117 3.83 -10.89 22.54
N PHE A 118 4.68 -11.91 22.71
CA PHE A 118 4.24 -13.28 23.03
C PHE A 118 3.58 -13.40 24.40
N THR A 119 3.95 -12.58 25.38
CA THR A 119 3.32 -12.60 26.71
C THR A 119 1.95 -11.95 26.72
N HIS A 120 1.67 -11.01 25.81
CA HIS A 120 0.40 -10.28 25.74
C HIS A 120 -0.58 -10.82 24.67
N PHE A 121 -0.07 -11.39 23.59
CA PHE A 121 -0.86 -11.81 22.43
C PHE A 121 -0.51 -13.22 21.96
N GLN A 122 -1.49 -13.91 21.38
CA GLN A 122 -1.25 -15.19 20.74
C GLN A 122 -0.54 -14.96 19.39
N THR A 123 0.76 -14.77 19.45
CA THR A 123 1.59 -14.37 18.31
C THR A 123 2.27 -15.59 17.70
N LYS A 124 2.53 -15.54 16.39
CA LYS A 124 3.34 -16.50 15.64
C LYS A 124 4.53 -15.77 15.02
N ASP A 125 5.74 -16.27 15.25
CA ASP A 125 6.93 -15.79 14.54
C ASP A 125 6.99 -16.44 13.16
N LEU A 126 6.95 -15.63 12.10
CA LEU A 126 7.10 -16.08 10.72
C LEU A 126 8.56 -16.01 10.26
N GLY A 127 9.47 -15.52 11.11
CA GLY A 127 10.89 -15.42 10.83
C GLY A 127 11.19 -14.26 9.88
N LYS A 128 12.08 -14.48 8.92
CA LYS A 128 12.44 -13.46 7.93
C LYS A 128 11.25 -13.15 7.02
N LEU A 129 11.01 -11.87 6.79
CA LEU A 129 9.94 -11.40 5.93
C LEU A 129 10.16 -11.88 4.49
N LYS A 130 9.16 -12.58 3.96
CA LYS A 130 9.12 -13.06 2.57
C LYS A 130 7.88 -12.63 1.82
N TYR A 131 6.79 -12.37 2.54
CA TYR A 131 5.51 -12.01 1.96
C TYR A 131 4.73 -11.12 2.93
N PHE A 132 4.27 -9.95 2.50
CA PHE A 132 3.46 -9.04 3.31
C PHE A 132 2.42 -8.37 2.42
N LEU A 133 1.14 -8.51 2.77
CA LEU A 133 0.02 -7.89 2.07
C LEU A 133 0.17 -8.00 0.55
N GLY A 134 0.16 -9.20 -0.02
CA GLY A 134 0.22 -9.36 -1.47
C GLY A 134 1.60 -9.18 -2.12
N ILE A 135 2.59 -8.66 -1.39
CA ILE A 135 3.92 -8.32 -1.90
C ILE A 135 4.92 -9.38 -1.45
N GLU A 136 5.69 -9.89 -2.42
CA GLU A 136 6.83 -10.78 -2.21
C GLU A 136 8.10 -9.96 -1.97
N ILE A 137 8.86 -10.31 -0.94
CA ILE A 137 10.07 -9.63 -0.50
C ILE A 137 11.25 -10.57 -0.60
N ALA A 138 12.25 -10.19 -1.39
CA ALA A 138 13.52 -10.90 -1.48
C ALA A 138 14.64 -9.98 -0.97
N GLN A 139 15.26 -10.35 0.15
CA GLN A 139 16.37 -9.61 0.74
C GLN A 139 17.69 -10.37 0.54
N SER A 140 18.71 -9.66 0.08
CA SER A 140 20.09 -10.14 -0.03
C SER A 140 21.07 -9.12 0.57
N SER A 141 22.37 -9.42 0.52
CA SER A 141 23.40 -8.45 0.89
C SER A 141 23.46 -7.24 -0.05
N SER A 142 22.94 -7.37 -1.27
CA SER A 142 22.95 -6.30 -2.29
C SER A 142 21.75 -5.36 -2.17
N GLY A 143 20.64 -5.80 -1.56
CA GLY A 143 19.44 -4.99 -1.45
C GLY A 143 18.17 -5.78 -1.14
N VAL A 144 17.04 -5.10 -1.23
CA VAL A 144 15.70 -5.67 -1.04
C VAL A 144 14.90 -5.46 -2.32
N VAL A 145 14.32 -6.53 -2.86
CA VAL A 145 13.40 -6.49 -4.00
C VAL A 145 11.99 -6.71 -3.50
N LEU A 146 11.07 -5.81 -3.87
CA LEU A 146 9.63 -5.96 -3.70
C LEU A 146 9.00 -6.29 -5.05
N SER A 147 8.21 -7.35 -5.12
CA SER A 147 7.49 -7.74 -6.35
C SER A 147 6.12 -8.32 -6.01
N GLN A 148 5.23 -8.36 -6.99
CA GLN A 148 3.90 -8.99 -6.88
C GLN A 148 3.76 -10.10 -7.91
N ARG A 149 4.78 -10.96 -8.06
CA ARG A 149 4.87 -11.96 -9.12
C ARG A 149 3.70 -12.94 -9.08
N LYS A 150 3.44 -13.52 -7.91
CA LYS A 150 2.32 -14.45 -7.73
C LYS A 150 1.01 -13.77 -8.11
N TYR A 151 0.77 -12.56 -7.61
CA TYR A 151 -0.44 -11.81 -7.89
C TYR A 151 -0.61 -11.49 -9.39
N ALA A 152 0.46 -11.11 -10.08
CA ALA A 152 0.45 -10.90 -11.52
C ALA A 152 0.11 -12.19 -12.29
N LEU A 153 0.67 -13.33 -11.88
CA LEU A 153 0.37 -14.63 -12.48
C LEU A 153 -1.08 -15.06 -12.21
N ASP A 154 -1.59 -14.87 -11.00
CA ASP A 154 -2.98 -15.17 -10.63
C ASP A 154 -3.96 -14.35 -11.50
N ILE A 155 -3.69 -13.05 -11.72
CA ILE A 155 -4.49 -12.21 -12.64
C ILE A 155 -4.46 -12.78 -14.06
N LEU A 156 -3.28 -13.17 -14.56
CA LEU A 156 -3.13 -13.71 -15.92
C LEU A 156 -3.86 -15.05 -16.06
N GLU A 157 -3.82 -15.91 -15.05
CA GLU A 157 -4.49 -17.21 -15.03
C GLU A 157 -6.01 -17.04 -15.07
N GLU A 158 -6.56 -16.26 -14.14
CA GLU A 158 -8.01 -16.00 -14.05
C GLU A 158 -8.59 -15.34 -15.29
N THR A 159 -7.78 -14.58 -16.04
CA THR A 159 -8.21 -13.90 -17.28
C THR A 159 -7.94 -14.70 -18.54
N GLY A 160 -7.30 -15.87 -18.44
CA GLY A 160 -6.91 -16.70 -19.59
C GLY A 160 -5.76 -16.10 -20.41
N MET A 161 -4.94 -15.25 -19.80
CA MET A 161 -3.86 -14.48 -20.44
C MET A 161 -2.46 -15.07 -20.18
N LEU A 162 -2.34 -16.25 -19.55
CA LEU A 162 -1.05 -16.90 -19.30
C LEU A 162 -0.27 -17.20 -20.58
N ASP A 163 -0.97 -17.61 -21.65
CA ASP A 163 -0.37 -17.98 -22.94
C ASP A 163 -0.53 -16.89 -24.02
N CYS A 164 -0.92 -15.68 -23.60
CA CYS A 164 -1.08 -14.58 -24.55
C CYS A 164 0.27 -14.13 -25.13
N LYS A 165 0.25 -13.62 -26.37
CA LYS A 165 1.43 -13.00 -26.97
C LYS A 165 1.73 -11.66 -26.27
N PRO A 166 2.92 -11.47 -25.67
CA PRO A 166 3.23 -10.23 -24.96
C PRO A 166 3.32 -9.03 -25.92
N VAL A 167 3.32 -7.83 -25.33
CA VAL A 167 3.55 -6.55 -26.03
C VAL A 167 4.55 -5.71 -25.26
N ASP A 168 5.25 -4.81 -25.95
CA ASP A 168 6.35 -4.03 -25.36
C ASP A 168 5.88 -2.74 -24.66
N THR A 169 4.65 -2.29 -24.91
CA THR A 169 4.09 -1.10 -24.24
C THR A 169 2.73 -1.39 -23.62
N PRO A 170 2.47 -0.87 -22.40
CA PRO A 170 1.21 -1.14 -21.69
C PRO A 170 0.01 -0.42 -22.31
N MET A 171 0.25 0.64 -23.08
CA MET A 171 -0.77 1.40 -23.80
C MET A 171 -0.24 1.84 -25.16
N ASP A 172 -1.13 2.00 -26.12
CA ASP A 172 -0.80 2.55 -27.44
C ASP A 172 -0.78 4.09 -27.33
N PRO A 173 0.34 4.76 -27.65
CA PRO A 173 0.46 6.21 -27.52
C PRO A 173 -0.47 6.98 -28.46
N ASN A 174 -0.97 6.35 -29.53
CA ASN A 174 -1.84 6.98 -30.50
C ASN A 174 -3.33 6.81 -30.18
N VAL A 175 -3.67 5.91 -29.25
CA VAL A 175 -5.07 5.62 -28.90
C VAL A 175 -5.51 6.51 -27.75
N LYS A 176 -6.50 7.36 -28.03
CA LYS A 176 -7.20 8.16 -27.01
C LYS A 176 -8.55 7.51 -26.72
N LEU A 177 -8.70 6.97 -25.52
CA LEU A 177 -9.95 6.39 -25.05
C LEU A 177 -10.96 7.49 -24.71
N VAL A 178 -12.19 7.36 -25.19
CA VAL A 178 -13.30 8.27 -24.87
C VAL A 178 -14.56 7.53 -24.41
N PRO A 179 -15.39 8.12 -23.53
CA PRO A 179 -16.64 7.51 -23.11
C PRO A 179 -17.55 7.20 -24.31
N GLY A 180 -18.22 6.04 -24.28
CA GLY A 180 -19.13 5.62 -25.35
C GLY A 180 -18.44 5.24 -26.67
N GLN A 181 -17.11 5.10 -26.68
CA GLN A 181 -16.39 4.61 -27.84
C GLN A 181 -16.53 3.09 -27.95
N GLY A 182 -17.39 2.65 -28.87
CA GLY A 182 -17.68 1.24 -29.12
C GLY A 182 -18.80 0.70 -28.22
N GLU A 183 -19.01 -0.62 -28.27
CA GLU A 183 -20.18 -1.24 -27.65
C GLU A 183 -20.02 -1.37 -26.13
N PRO A 184 -21.04 -1.01 -25.32
CA PRO A 184 -21.03 -1.22 -23.88
C PRO A 184 -20.77 -2.69 -23.51
N LEU A 185 -19.94 -2.92 -22.50
CA LEU A 185 -19.67 -4.28 -22.04
C LEU A 185 -20.90 -4.91 -21.37
N GLY A 186 -21.21 -6.16 -21.74
CA GLY A 186 -22.31 -6.92 -21.12
C GLY A 186 -22.11 -7.22 -19.63
N ASP A 187 -20.86 -7.33 -19.14
CA ASP A 187 -20.54 -7.43 -17.70
C ASP A 187 -19.54 -6.32 -17.27
N PRO A 188 -20.04 -5.13 -16.89
CA PRO A 188 -19.22 -4.07 -16.31
C PRO A 188 -18.56 -4.46 -14.98
N GLY A 189 -19.08 -5.47 -14.28
CA GLY A 189 -18.50 -5.99 -13.05
C GLY A 189 -17.14 -6.65 -13.29
N ARG A 190 -17.00 -7.41 -14.38
CA ARG A 190 -15.71 -8.00 -14.79
C ARG A 190 -14.65 -6.95 -15.03
N TYR A 191 -14.99 -5.87 -15.72
CA TYR A 191 -14.10 -4.73 -15.94
C TYR A 191 -13.66 -4.10 -14.62
N ARG A 192 -14.61 -3.75 -13.74
CA ARG A 192 -14.32 -3.12 -12.44
C ARG A 192 -13.42 -3.98 -11.55
N ARG A 193 -13.69 -5.29 -11.48
CA ARG A 193 -12.84 -6.24 -10.72
C ARG A 193 -11.42 -6.25 -11.26
N LEU A 194 -11.24 -6.37 -12.57
CA LEU A 194 -9.92 -6.47 -13.18
C LEU A 194 -9.11 -5.17 -13.07
N VAL A 195 -9.73 -4.01 -13.31
CA VAL A 195 -9.08 -2.71 -13.10
C VAL A 195 -8.71 -2.51 -11.63
N GLY A 196 -9.57 -2.93 -10.70
CA GLY A 196 -9.24 -2.94 -9.27
C GLY A 196 -8.01 -3.78 -8.94
N LYS A 197 -7.89 -4.98 -9.55
CA LYS A 197 -6.70 -5.82 -9.41
C LYS A 197 -5.44 -5.17 -9.98
N LEU A 198 -5.54 -4.56 -11.17
CA LEU A 198 -4.42 -3.82 -11.76
C LEU A 198 -3.99 -2.63 -10.92
N ASN A 199 -4.93 -1.92 -10.30
CA ASN A 199 -4.64 -0.80 -9.40
C ASN A 199 -3.94 -1.24 -8.11
N TYR A 200 -4.10 -2.49 -7.69
CA TYR A 200 -3.30 -3.04 -6.60
C TYR A 200 -1.89 -3.47 -7.06
N LEU A 201 -1.75 -3.90 -8.31
CA LEU A 201 -0.46 -4.28 -8.89
C LEU A 201 0.46 -3.07 -9.11
N THR A 202 -0.08 -1.85 -9.22
CA THR A 202 0.73 -0.62 -9.34
C THR A 202 1.59 -0.33 -8.11
N ILE A 203 1.36 -1.00 -6.97
CA ILE A 203 2.18 -0.87 -5.75
C ILE A 203 3.64 -1.28 -5.99
N THR A 204 3.90 -2.20 -6.92
CA THR A 204 5.28 -2.56 -7.32
C THR A 204 5.58 -2.29 -8.80
N ARG A 205 4.58 -1.82 -9.57
CA ARG A 205 4.63 -1.60 -11.02
C ARG A 205 4.32 -0.16 -11.39
N LEU A 206 5.31 0.73 -11.20
CA LEU A 206 5.23 2.13 -11.66
C LEU A 206 4.89 2.22 -13.16
N ASP A 207 5.48 1.34 -13.97
CA ASP A 207 5.38 1.28 -15.43
C ASP A 207 3.94 1.11 -15.96
N ILE A 208 3.01 0.59 -15.15
CA ILE A 208 1.58 0.49 -15.52
C ILE A 208 0.70 1.54 -14.83
N SER A 209 1.26 2.42 -14.00
CA SER A 209 0.46 3.37 -13.19
C SER A 209 -0.37 4.33 -14.05
N PHE A 210 0.23 4.91 -15.09
CA PHE A 210 -0.49 5.77 -16.04
C PHE A 210 -1.62 5.04 -16.78
N PRO A 211 -1.37 3.94 -17.50
CA PRO A 211 -2.44 3.27 -18.25
C PRO A 211 -3.55 2.71 -17.36
N VAL A 212 -3.22 2.24 -16.15
CA VAL A 212 -4.22 1.84 -15.14
C VAL A 212 -5.08 3.05 -14.69
N SER A 213 -4.46 4.22 -14.52
CA SER A 213 -5.17 5.47 -14.21
C SER A 213 -6.14 5.88 -15.33
N VAL A 214 -5.76 5.65 -16.59
CA VAL A 214 -6.65 5.93 -17.75
C VAL A 214 -7.85 4.99 -17.76
N VAL A 215 -7.65 3.67 -17.71
CA VAL A 215 -8.77 2.71 -17.74
C VAL A 215 -9.68 2.83 -16.52
N SER A 216 -9.15 3.29 -15.38
CA SER A 216 -9.94 3.58 -14.18
C SER A 216 -11.00 4.68 -14.37
N GLN A 217 -10.90 5.52 -15.42
CA GLN A 217 -11.90 6.55 -15.71
C GLN A 217 -13.22 6.00 -16.26
N PHE A 218 -13.24 4.74 -16.71
CA PHE A 218 -14.38 4.14 -17.42
C PHE A 218 -15.13 3.09 -16.58
N LEU A 219 -14.90 3.05 -15.26
CA LEU A 219 -15.49 2.05 -14.35
C LEU A 219 -17.03 2.05 -14.33
N GLN A 220 -17.67 3.18 -14.62
CA GLN A 220 -19.14 3.32 -14.59
C GLN A 220 -19.81 2.70 -15.81
N SER A 221 -19.26 2.92 -17.00
CA SER A 221 -19.84 2.47 -18.28
C SER A 221 -18.71 2.09 -19.27
N PRO A 222 -18.03 0.95 -19.04
CA PRO A 222 -16.95 0.49 -19.90
C PRO A 222 -17.50 -0.05 -21.24
N CYS A 223 -16.67 0.03 -22.27
CA CYS A 223 -16.93 -0.42 -23.65
C CYS A 223 -15.87 -1.43 -24.07
N ASP A 224 -16.07 -2.10 -25.20
CA ASP A 224 -15.09 -2.98 -25.85
C ASP A 224 -13.69 -2.33 -26.01
N SER A 225 -13.61 -1.08 -26.47
CA SER A 225 -12.35 -0.35 -26.62
C SER A 225 -11.59 -0.18 -25.29
N HIS A 226 -12.32 0.03 -24.20
CA HIS A 226 -11.78 0.10 -22.85
C HIS A 226 -11.29 -1.28 -22.37
N TRP A 227 -12.02 -2.34 -22.72
CA TRP A 227 -11.62 -3.72 -22.43
C TRP A 227 -10.33 -4.09 -23.16
N ASP A 228 -10.22 -3.75 -24.45
CA ASP A 228 -9.03 -4.01 -25.25
C ASP A 228 -7.77 -3.32 -24.67
N ALA A 229 -7.93 -2.10 -24.13
CA ALA A 229 -6.85 -1.42 -23.41
C ALA A 229 -6.43 -2.19 -22.15
N VAL A 230 -7.39 -2.70 -21.37
CA VAL A 230 -7.09 -3.54 -20.19
C VAL A 230 -6.39 -4.84 -20.60
N ILE A 231 -6.85 -5.49 -21.67
CA ILE A 231 -6.21 -6.69 -22.23
C ILE A 231 -4.78 -6.40 -22.67
N ARG A 232 -4.52 -5.23 -23.28
CA ARG A 232 -3.15 -4.81 -23.63
C ARG A 232 -2.25 -4.69 -22.40
N ILE A 233 -2.73 -4.10 -21.30
CA ILE A 233 -1.97 -4.02 -20.04
C ILE A 233 -1.60 -5.43 -19.55
N LEU A 234 -2.52 -6.40 -19.62
CA LEU A 234 -2.22 -7.78 -19.25
C LEU A 234 -1.15 -8.43 -20.15
N ARG A 235 -1.22 -8.20 -21.47
CA ARG A 235 -0.20 -8.67 -22.41
C ARG A 235 1.17 -8.05 -22.11
N TYR A 236 1.21 -6.80 -21.65
CA TYR A 236 2.45 -6.15 -21.23
C TYR A 236 2.99 -6.78 -19.94
N ILE A 237 2.16 -6.97 -18.91
CA ILE A 237 2.54 -7.61 -17.64
C ILE A 237 3.09 -9.02 -17.87
N LYS A 238 2.51 -9.77 -18.83
CA LYS A 238 2.95 -11.12 -19.19
C LYS A 238 4.43 -11.18 -19.61
N SER A 239 5.00 -10.11 -20.16
CA SER A 239 6.43 -10.07 -20.50
C SER A 239 7.34 -10.17 -19.27
N THR A 240 6.93 -9.56 -18.16
CA THR A 240 7.71 -9.40 -16.94
C THR A 240 6.86 -9.57 -15.68
N PRO A 241 6.27 -10.75 -15.43
CA PRO A 241 5.36 -10.94 -14.30
C PRO A 241 6.06 -10.75 -12.95
N GLY A 242 7.37 -10.98 -12.87
CA GLY A 242 8.18 -10.78 -11.66
C GLY A 242 8.85 -9.41 -11.53
N GLN A 243 8.55 -8.45 -12.40
CA GLN A 243 9.09 -7.10 -12.28
C GLN A 243 8.60 -6.44 -10.99
N GLY A 244 9.48 -5.63 -10.38
CA GLY A 244 9.24 -4.99 -9.11
C GLY A 244 10.23 -3.86 -8.84
N VAL A 245 10.37 -3.48 -7.57
CA VAL A 245 11.22 -2.36 -7.12
C VAL A 245 12.43 -2.89 -6.35
N LEU A 246 13.62 -2.42 -6.71
CA LEU A 246 14.86 -2.71 -6.01
C LEU A 246 15.25 -1.55 -5.10
N TYR A 247 15.54 -1.87 -3.84
CA TYR A 247 16.08 -0.97 -2.83
C TYR A 247 17.52 -1.39 -2.49
N GLU A 248 18.47 -0.51 -2.76
CA GLU A 248 19.89 -0.76 -2.52
C GLU A 248 20.56 0.45 -1.84
N ASN A 249 21.71 0.20 -1.22
CA ASN A 249 22.50 1.27 -0.63
C ASN A 249 23.33 1.97 -1.70
N ARG A 250 22.90 3.14 -2.17
CA ARG A 250 23.64 3.96 -3.14
C ARG A 250 24.59 4.98 -2.52
N GLY A 251 24.85 4.89 -1.21
CA GLY A 251 25.83 5.73 -0.51
C GLY A 251 25.32 7.11 -0.06
N HIS A 252 24.04 7.42 -0.29
CA HIS A 252 23.41 8.66 0.19
C HIS A 252 21.95 8.43 0.57
N THR A 253 21.35 9.38 1.28
CA THR A 253 19.96 9.33 1.78
C THR A 253 19.12 10.53 1.31
N GLN A 254 19.60 11.25 0.30
CA GLN A 254 18.92 12.43 -0.23
C GLN A 254 17.53 12.09 -0.76
N VAL A 255 16.58 12.99 -0.49
CA VAL A 255 15.20 12.89 -0.97
C VAL A 255 15.01 13.80 -2.16
N VAL A 256 14.54 13.23 -3.27
CA VAL A 256 14.27 13.95 -4.52
C VAL A 256 12.91 13.54 -5.08
N GLY A 257 12.02 14.52 -5.24
CA GLY A 257 10.76 14.37 -5.97
C GLY A 257 10.89 14.88 -7.39
N TYR A 258 10.26 14.20 -8.33
CA TYR A 258 10.07 14.62 -9.72
C TYR A 258 8.58 14.75 -9.99
N THR A 259 8.20 15.79 -10.70
CA THR A 259 6.83 16.04 -11.14
C THR A 259 6.78 16.36 -12.61
N ASP A 260 5.66 15.97 -13.22
CA ASP A 260 5.33 16.27 -14.61
C ASP A 260 3.80 16.27 -14.76
N ALA A 261 3.27 17.11 -15.63
CA ALA A 261 1.86 17.13 -15.97
C ALA A 261 1.62 17.38 -17.45
N ASP A 262 0.68 16.63 -18.03
CA ASP A 262 0.17 17.03 -19.35
C ASP A 262 -0.67 18.31 -19.23
N TRP A 263 -0.88 19.02 -20.33
CA TRP A 263 -1.84 20.12 -20.40
C TRP A 263 -3.02 19.78 -21.29
N ALA A 264 -4.21 19.72 -20.67
CA ALA A 264 -5.45 19.39 -21.34
C ALA A 264 -5.37 18.09 -22.17
N GLY A 265 -4.69 17.07 -21.62
CA GLY A 265 -4.46 15.80 -22.28
C GLY A 265 -5.74 15.00 -22.53
N SER A 266 -6.76 15.16 -21.66
CA SER A 266 -8.04 14.49 -21.85
C SER A 266 -8.82 15.08 -23.03
N PRO A 267 -9.21 14.28 -24.03
CA PRO A 267 -9.99 14.75 -25.17
C PRO A 267 -11.44 15.14 -24.80
N THR A 268 -11.95 14.67 -23.66
CA THR A 268 -13.37 14.78 -23.30
C THR A 268 -13.65 15.96 -22.39
N ASP A 269 -12.87 16.13 -21.33
CA ASP A 269 -13.07 17.19 -20.34
C ASP A 269 -11.92 18.20 -20.28
N ARG A 270 -10.88 18.03 -21.12
CA ARG A 270 -9.70 18.89 -21.18
C ARG A 270 -8.95 18.99 -19.84
N ARG A 271 -9.16 18.06 -18.91
CA ARG A 271 -8.39 18.00 -17.66
C ARG A 271 -7.03 17.37 -17.91
N SER A 272 -6.08 17.83 -17.13
CA SER A 272 -4.70 17.38 -17.19
C SER A 272 -4.48 16.06 -16.44
N THR A 273 -3.39 15.36 -16.71
CA THR A 273 -2.89 14.23 -15.93
C THR A 273 -1.61 14.61 -15.22
N SER A 274 -1.58 14.43 -13.90
CA SER A 274 -0.43 14.70 -13.04
C SER A 274 0.33 13.41 -12.72
N GLY A 275 1.65 13.46 -12.82
CA GLY A 275 2.56 12.39 -12.44
C GLY A 275 3.61 12.86 -11.43
N TYR A 276 3.92 12.04 -10.43
CA TYR A 276 5.09 12.27 -9.59
C TYR A 276 5.80 10.96 -9.23
N CYS A 277 7.10 11.08 -8.92
CA CYS A 277 7.93 10.03 -8.35
C CYS A 277 8.83 10.61 -7.27
N VAL A 278 8.92 9.96 -6.11
CA VAL A 278 9.77 10.36 -4.98
C VAL A 278 10.82 9.28 -4.75
N PHE A 279 12.07 9.71 -4.63
CA PHE A 279 13.23 8.86 -4.40
C PHE A 279 13.90 9.18 -3.07
N ILE A 280 14.39 8.16 -2.38
CA ILE A 280 15.27 8.28 -1.21
C ILE A 280 16.57 7.52 -1.51
N GLY A 281 17.70 8.21 -1.46
CA GLY A 281 19.00 7.59 -1.75
C GLY A 281 19.05 6.95 -3.14
N GLY A 282 18.34 7.55 -4.10
CA GLY A 282 18.18 7.01 -5.46
C GLY A 282 17.19 5.86 -5.60
N ASN A 283 16.53 5.40 -4.54
CA ASN A 283 15.52 4.33 -4.62
C ASN A 283 14.10 4.90 -4.68
N LEU A 284 13.26 4.38 -5.59
CA LEU A 284 11.87 4.83 -5.76
C LEU A 284 10.98 4.33 -4.61
N ILE A 285 10.34 5.25 -3.87
CA ILE A 285 9.54 4.90 -2.69
C ILE A 285 8.07 5.30 -2.78
N SER A 286 7.72 6.29 -3.60
CA SER A 286 6.35 6.77 -3.76
C SER A 286 6.18 7.32 -5.16
N TRP A 287 5.04 7.06 -5.78
CA TRP A 287 4.70 7.53 -7.11
C TRP A 287 3.21 7.57 -7.33
N LYS A 288 2.80 8.34 -8.33
CA LYS A 288 1.38 8.44 -8.70
C LYS A 288 1.22 8.90 -10.14
N SER A 289 0.13 8.45 -10.76
CA SER A 289 -0.41 9.05 -11.98
C SER A 289 -1.91 9.26 -11.79
N LYS A 290 -2.37 10.52 -11.84
CA LYS A 290 -3.75 10.87 -11.53
C LYS A 290 -4.23 11.99 -12.45
N LYS A 291 -5.43 11.82 -13.02
CA LYS A 291 -6.15 12.92 -13.66
C LYS A 291 -6.49 14.01 -12.65
N GLN A 292 -6.25 15.26 -13.01
CA GLN A 292 -6.60 16.42 -12.20
C GLN A 292 -8.11 16.57 -12.07
N ASP A 293 -8.55 17.07 -10.92
CA ASP A 293 -9.98 17.16 -10.61
C ASP A 293 -10.68 18.33 -11.34
N VAL A 294 -9.92 19.32 -11.82
CA VAL A 294 -10.46 20.47 -12.57
C VAL A 294 -9.56 20.84 -13.75
N VAL A 295 -10.08 21.59 -14.72
CA VAL A 295 -9.32 22.03 -15.90
C VAL A 295 -8.28 23.07 -15.51
N ALA A 296 -7.06 22.94 -16.04
CA ALA A 296 -5.99 23.94 -15.89
C ALA A 296 -6.06 24.95 -17.04
N ARG A 297 -5.86 26.24 -16.73
CA ARG A 297 -5.94 27.35 -17.70
C ARG A 297 -4.65 27.52 -18.50
N SER A 298 -3.55 26.96 -18.04
CA SER A 298 -2.25 26.95 -18.72
C SER A 298 -1.47 25.69 -18.36
N SER A 299 -0.41 25.38 -19.14
CA SER A 299 0.55 24.33 -18.78
C SER A 299 1.21 24.61 -17.42
N ALA A 300 1.58 25.85 -17.16
CA ALA A 300 2.14 26.25 -15.87
C ALA A 300 1.19 25.94 -14.69
N GLU A 301 -0.12 26.21 -14.83
CA GLU A 301 -1.08 25.86 -13.78
C GLU A 301 -1.20 24.35 -13.57
N ALA A 302 -1.14 23.56 -14.65
CA ALA A 302 -1.14 22.10 -14.55
C ALA A 302 0.08 21.59 -13.77
N GLU A 303 1.27 22.15 -14.04
CA GLU A 303 2.50 21.83 -13.32
C GLU A 303 2.45 22.22 -11.84
N TYR A 304 2.02 23.45 -11.53
CA TYR A 304 1.91 23.91 -10.14
C TYR A 304 0.99 23.01 -9.29
N ARG A 305 -0.03 22.41 -9.90
CA ARG A 305 -0.91 21.48 -9.18
C ARG A 305 -0.24 20.16 -8.87
N VAL A 306 0.54 19.58 -9.79
CA VAL A 306 1.29 18.36 -9.47
C VAL A 306 2.40 18.63 -8.48
N MET A 307 3.07 19.79 -8.57
CA MET A 307 4.04 20.24 -7.58
C MET A 307 3.41 20.34 -6.19
N ALA A 308 2.20 20.90 -6.07
CA ALA A 308 1.49 20.96 -4.80
C ALA A 308 1.20 19.56 -4.22
N LEU A 309 0.73 18.62 -5.05
CA LEU A 309 0.48 17.23 -4.64
C LEU A 309 1.77 16.53 -4.18
N ALA A 310 2.85 16.64 -4.95
CA ALA A 310 4.14 16.05 -4.60
C ALA A 310 4.75 16.71 -3.35
N THR A 311 4.52 18.02 -3.15
CA THR A 311 4.97 18.72 -1.94
C THR A 311 4.27 18.18 -0.70
N CYS A 312 2.97 17.90 -0.75
CA CYS A 312 2.26 17.25 0.36
C CYS A 312 2.89 15.90 0.72
N GLU A 313 3.21 15.07 -0.28
CA GLU A 313 3.88 13.78 -0.09
C GLU A 313 5.27 13.96 0.55
N LEU A 314 6.06 14.91 0.06
CA LEU A 314 7.39 15.21 0.61
C LEU A 314 7.33 15.73 2.05
N ILE A 315 6.33 16.56 2.40
CA ILE A 315 6.14 17.05 3.77
C ILE A 315 5.80 15.90 4.71
N TRP A 316 4.85 15.03 4.33
CA TRP A 316 4.52 13.84 5.12
C TRP A 316 5.75 12.95 5.33
N LEU A 317 6.49 12.68 4.25
CA LEU A 317 7.71 11.89 4.31
C LEU A 317 8.77 12.54 5.21
N ARG A 318 8.93 13.86 5.14
CA ARG A 318 9.87 14.59 6.02
C ARG A 318 9.55 14.35 7.49
N HIS A 319 8.28 14.48 7.89
CA HIS A 319 7.88 14.23 9.28
C HIS A 319 8.18 12.79 9.69
N LEU A 320 7.86 11.80 8.84
CA LEU A 320 8.14 10.40 9.12
C LEU A 320 9.65 10.13 9.29
N LEU A 321 10.48 10.62 8.35
CA LEU A 321 11.92 10.42 8.41
C LEU A 321 12.57 11.10 9.63
N GLN A 322 12.05 12.25 10.05
CA GLN A 322 12.50 12.94 11.27
C GLN A 322 12.21 12.12 12.53
N GLU A 323 11.00 11.56 12.66
CA GLU A 323 10.64 10.68 13.79
C GLU A 323 11.50 9.41 13.83
N LEU A 324 11.74 8.82 12.66
CA LEU A 324 12.62 7.67 12.50
C LEU A 324 14.11 8.03 12.62
N ARG A 325 14.49 9.30 12.76
CA ARG A 325 15.89 9.75 12.77
C ARG A 325 16.70 9.20 11.58
N PHE A 326 16.06 9.09 10.41
CA PHE A 326 16.67 8.56 9.21
C PHE A 326 17.19 9.68 8.31
N GLY A 327 18.45 9.55 7.88
CA GLY A 327 19.10 10.54 7.04
C GLY A 327 19.48 11.80 7.83
N LYS A 328 20.08 12.76 7.13
CA LYS A 328 20.30 14.10 7.68
C LYS A 328 19.07 14.95 7.35
N ASP A 329 18.76 15.95 8.19
CA ASP A 329 17.76 16.97 7.89
C ASP A 329 18.31 17.93 6.81
N GLU A 330 18.48 17.38 5.61
CA GLU A 330 18.91 18.08 4.42
C GLU A 330 17.69 18.56 3.63
N GLN A 331 17.89 19.61 2.83
CA GLN A 331 16.86 20.14 1.96
C GLN A 331 16.38 19.07 0.96
N MET A 332 15.09 18.74 1.02
CA MET A 332 14.44 17.91 0.00
C MET A 332 14.31 18.70 -1.29
N LYS A 333 14.60 18.06 -2.43
CA LYS A 333 14.48 18.68 -3.75
C LYS A 333 13.18 18.24 -4.41
N LEU A 334 12.49 19.19 -5.03
CA LEU A 334 11.39 18.93 -5.95
C LEU A 334 11.79 19.48 -7.31
N ILE A 335 11.82 18.62 -8.31
CA ILE A 335 12.23 18.94 -9.68
C ILE A 335 10.99 18.89 -10.56
N CYS A 336 10.71 20.00 -11.22
CA CYS A 336 9.74 20.15 -12.29
C CYS A 336 10.53 20.53 -13.55
N ASP A 337 9.98 20.21 -14.72
CA ASP A 337 10.55 20.54 -16.03
C ASP A 337 10.34 22.00 -16.48
N ASN A 338 9.46 22.74 -15.80
CA ASN A 338 9.15 24.16 -16.05
C ASN A 338 10.22 25.16 -15.63
#